data_AF-A0A9C7SE35-F1
#
_entry.id   AF-A0A9C7SE35-F1
#
_cell.length_a   1.000
_cell.length_b   1.000
_cell.length_c   1.000
_cell.angle_alpha   90.00
_cell.angle_beta   90.00
_cell.angle_gamma   90.00
#
_symmetry.space_group_name_H-M   'P 1'
#
loop_
_entity.id
_entity.type
_entity.pdbx_description
1 polymer ?
#
loop_
_entity_poly.entity_id
_entity_poly.type
_entity_poly.pdbx_seq_one_letter_code
_entity_poly.pdbx_strand_id
1 'polypeptide(L)'
;DSDQLPDSFTLELNRKQTCPTLESVDRFSREHPLWGMPYAMPNLPQQEYRTLVSWLAQGAKAPAPAGPSITVLPQINQWENFLNQSSSKQRLVSRYLYEHLFHAHIHFAGSPVREFYRLVRSTTPSGQPIDEIPTV
;
A
#
# COMPACT_ATOMS: atom_id res chain seq x y z
N ASP A 1 6.43 -37.10 -8.71
CA ASP A 1 5.31 -38.01 -9.06
C ASP A 1 4.35 -38.08 -7.88
N SER A 2 3.50 -37.09 -7.65
CA SER A 2 2.45 -36.58 -8.53
C SER A 2 2.41 -35.04 -8.52
N ASP A 3 2.37 -34.43 -9.71
CA ASP A 3 2.16 -32.97 -9.91
C ASP A 3 0.69 -32.56 -9.68
N GLN A 4 -0.16 -33.45 -9.16
CA GLN A 4 -1.57 -33.19 -8.94
C GLN A 4 -1.84 -32.73 -7.51
N LEU A 5 -2.68 -31.72 -7.39
CA LEU A 5 -3.14 -31.20 -6.11
C LEU A 5 -3.98 -32.26 -5.38
N PRO A 6 -3.90 -32.33 -4.04
CA PRO A 6 -4.80 -33.16 -3.24
C PRO A 6 -6.27 -32.84 -3.49
N ASP A 7 -7.14 -33.85 -3.42
CA ASP A 7 -8.60 -33.69 -3.56
C ASP A 7 -9.24 -32.80 -2.48
N SER A 8 -8.48 -32.42 -1.43
CA SER A 8 -8.92 -31.46 -0.41
C SER A 8 -9.10 -30.03 -0.93
N PHE A 9 -8.59 -29.73 -2.13
CA PHE A 9 -8.78 -28.41 -2.75
C PHE A 9 -10.18 -28.30 -3.35
N THR A 10 -10.90 -27.25 -2.96
CA THR A 10 -12.20 -26.90 -3.56
C THR A 10 -11.98 -26.00 -4.78
N LEU A 11 -12.09 -26.58 -5.98
CA LEU A 11 -11.87 -25.90 -7.27
C LEU A 11 -13.15 -25.71 -8.10
N GLU A 12 -14.30 -26.08 -7.54
CA GLU A 12 -15.60 -25.97 -8.20
C GLU A 12 -16.01 -24.50 -8.41
N LEU A 13 -16.68 -24.21 -9.53
CA LEU A 13 -17.15 -22.86 -9.88
C LEU A 13 -18.15 -22.29 -8.86
N ASN A 14 -18.91 -23.16 -8.19
CA ASN A 14 -19.95 -22.84 -7.21
C ASN A 14 -19.49 -23.11 -5.76
N ARG A 15 -18.19 -23.16 -5.49
CA ARG A 15 -17.69 -23.34 -4.12
C ARG A 15 -18.26 -22.29 -3.18
N LYS A 16 -18.50 -22.69 -1.92
CA LYS A 16 -18.91 -21.76 -0.87
C LYS A 16 -17.75 -20.81 -0.55
N GLN A 17 -17.93 -19.53 -0.85
CA GLN A 17 -16.93 -18.51 -0.51
C GLN A 17 -16.94 -18.26 1.00
N THR A 18 -15.76 -18.08 1.59
CA THR A 18 -15.58 -17.85 3.02
C THR A 18 -14.75 -16.59 3.24
N CYS A 19 -15.19 -15.72 4.14
CA CYS A 19 -14.46 -14.53 4.57
C CYS A 19 -14.41 -14.54 6.11
N PRO A 20 -13.38 -15.14 6.72
CA PRO A 20 -13.26 -15.20 8.17
C PRO A 20 -13.08 -13.80 8.74
N THR A 21 -13.68 -13.54 9.91
CA THR A 21 -13.46 -12.30 10.66
C THR A 21 -12.07 -12.30 11.30
N LEU A 22 -11.62 -11.13 11.77
CA LEU A 22 -10.33 -10.97 12.45
C LEU A 22 -10.17 -11.94 13.63
N GLU A 23 -11.23 -12.21 14.39
CA GLU A 23 -11.19 -13.11 15.55
C GLU A 23 -11.11 -14.60 15.14
N SER A 24 -11.54 -14.94 13.92
CA SER A 24 -11.68 -16.33 13.46
C SER A 24 -10.63 -16.76 12.44
N VAL A 25 -9.85 -15.82 11.89
CA VAL A 25 -8.87 -16.09 10.82
C VAL A 25 -7.80 -17.07 11.26
N ASP A 26 -7.31 -16.98 12.50
CA ASP A 26 -6.29 -17.89 13.02
C ASP A 26 -6.77 -19.35 13.08
N ARG A 27 -8.03 -19.54 13.48
CA ARG A 27 -8.66 -20.87 13.48
C ARG A 27 -8.83 -21.35 12.05
N PHE A 28 -9.34 -20.49 11.17
CA PHE A 28 -9.53 -20.81 9.75
C PHE A 28 -8.21 -21.24 9.07
N SER A 29 -7.11 -20.53 9.31
CA SER A 29 -5.78 -20.88 8.75
C SER A 29 -5.25 -22.23 9.26
N ARG A 30 -5.56 -22.61 10.51
CA ARG A 30 -5.21 -23.93 11.04
C ARG A 30 -6.06 -25.06 10.45
N GLU A 31 -7.34 -24.79 10.20
CA GLU A 31 -8.28 -25.73 9.59
C GLU A 31 -8.01 -25.89 8.07
N HIS A 32 -7.49 -24.84 7.42
CA HIS A 32 -7.20 -24.80 5.98
C HIS A 32 -5.72 -24.45 5.69
N PRO A 33 -4.75 -25.28 6.12
CA PRO A 33 -3.32 -24.95 6.05
C PRO A 33 -2.79 -24.81 4.61
N LEU A 34 -3.45 -25.44 3.64
CA LEU A 34 -3.08 -25.40 2.23
C LEU A 34 -3.80 -24.29 1.45
N TRP A 35 -4.61 -23.45 2.11
CA TRP A 35 -5.39 -22.39 1.46
C TRP A 35 -4.64 -21.05 1.42
N GLY A 36 -3.30 -21.10 1.37
CA GLY A 36 -2.44 -19.93 1.25
C GLY A 36 -2.46 -19.32 -0.16
N MET A 37 -1.76 -18.20 -0.33
CA MET A 37 -1.60 -17.54 -1.63
C MET A 37 -0.31 -18.00 -2.32
N PRO A 38 -0.33 -18.33 -3.63
CA PRO A 38 -1.53 -18.48 -4.47
C PRO A 38 -2.30 -19.78 -4.14
N TYR A 39 -3.62 -19.68 -4.05
CA TYR A 39 -4.48 -20.82 -3.74
C TYR A 39 -4.42 -21.88 -4.85
N ALA A 40 -4.34 -23.15 -4.47
CA ALA A 40 -4.32 -24.28 -5.40
C ALA A 40 -3.18 -24.18 -6.44
N MET A 41 -2.02 -23.68 -6.02
CA MET A 41 -0.82 -23.69 -6.84
C MET A 41 0.17 -24.71 -6.30
N PRO A 42 0.79 -25.55 -7.16
CA PRO A 42 1.86 -26.44 -6.73
C PRO A 42 3.04 -25.63 -6.20
N ASN A 43 3.83 -26.26 -5.33
CA ASN A 43 5.02 -25.61 -4.78
C ASN A 43 6.06 -25.33 -5.87
N LEU A 44 6.86 -24.29 -5.67
CA LEU A 44 7.96 -23.97 -6.57
C LEU A 44 9.04 -25.06 -6.51
N PRO A 45 9.74 -25.33 -7.62
CA PRO A 45 10.97 -26.11 -7.60
C PRO A 45 11.94 -25.56 -6.54
N GLN A 46 12.64 -26.47 -5.84
CA GLN A 46 13.48 -26.09 -4.70
C GLN A 46 14.52 -25.00 -5.04
N GLN A 47 15.02 -25.00 -6.28
CA GLN A 47 15.99 -24.00 -6.75
C GLN A 47 15.38 -22.60 -6.89
N GLU A 48 14.17 -22.49 -7.43
CA GLU A 48 13.44 -21.23 -7.56
C GLU A 48 13.05 -20.70 -6.18
N TYR A 49 12.55 -21.57 -5.31
CA TYR A 49 12.23 -21.24 -3.93
C TYR A 49 13.44 -20.64 -3.20
N ARG A 50 14.62 -21.28 -3.29
CA ARG A 50 15.87 -20.77 -2.68
C ARG A 50 16.26 -19.40 -3.22
N THR A 51 16.07 -19.19 -4.52
CA THR A 51 16.37 -17.90 -5.17
C THR A 51 15.48 -16.80 -4.58
N LEU A 52 14.17 -17.03 -4.50
CA LEU A 52 13.23 -16.06 -3.94
C LEU A 52 13.50 -15.76 -2.47
N VAL A 53 13.73 -16.78 -1.64
CA VAL A 53 14.04 -16.58 -0.22
C VAL A 53 15.36 -15.81 -0.06
N SER A 54 16.34 -16.04 -0.92
CA SER A 54 17.60 -15.28 -0.89
C SER A 54 17.38 -13.79 -1.21
N TRP A 55 16.52 -13.47 -2.18
CA TRP A 55 16.17 -12.08 -2.50
C TRP A 55 15.37 -11.43 -1.37
N LEU A 56 14.44 -12.16 -0.76
CA LEU A 56 13.69 -11.68 0.40
C LEU A 56 14.61 -11.37 1.59
N ALA A 57 15.58 -12.25 1.87
CA ALA A 57 16.54 -12.06 2.96
C ALA A 57 17.50 -10.87 2.71
N GLN A 58 17.83 -10.60 1.45
CA GLN A 58 18.60 -9.41 1.06
C GLN A 58 17.81 -8.11 1.22
N GLY A 59 16.48 -8.22 1.31
CA GLY A 59 15.54 -7.10 1.35
C GLY A 59 15.43 -6.37 0.02
N ALA A 60 14.37 -5.57 -0.10
CA ALA A 60 14.23 -4.65 -1.22
C ALA A 60 14.94 -3.33 -0.90
N LYS A 61 16.13 -3.13 -1.45
CA LYS A 61 16.79 -1.81 -1.43
C LYS A 61 16.16 -0.91 -2.49
N ALA A 62 15.00 -0.36 -2.19
CA ALA A 62 14.44 0.69 -3.02
C ALA A 62 15.32 1.95 -2.88
N PRO A 63 15.73 2.60 -3.98
CA PRO A 63 16.33 3.92 -3.88
C PRO A 63 15.32 4.86 -3.20
N ALA A 64 15.83 5.85 -2.46
CA ALA A 64 14.99 6.90 -1.94
C ALA A 64 14.20 7.54 -3.11
N PRO A 65 12.92 7.87 -2.91
CA PRO A 65 12.15 8.54 -3.94
C PRO A 65 12.86 9.84 -4.34
N ALA A 66 12.84 10.13 -5.63
CA ALA A 66 13.38 11.39 -6.14
C ALA A 66 12.63 12.57 -5.49
N GLY A 67 13.36 13.64 -5.21
CA GLY A 67 12.74 14.89 -4.77
C GLY A 67 11.84 15.49 -5.85
N PRO A 68 10.96 16.44 -5.47
CA PRO A 68 10.05 17.11 -6.40
C PRO A 68 10.80 17.89 -7.48
N SER A 69 10.26 17.91 -8.69
CA SER A 69 10.74 18.76 -9.78
C SER A 69 10.68 20.25 -9.40
N ILE A 70 11.69 21.01 -9.84
CA ILE A 70 11.80 22.45 -9.53
C ILE A 70 10.56 23.23 -10.00
N THR A 71 9.96 22.82 -11.12
CA THR A 71 8.78 23.46 -11.71
C THR A 71 7.54 23.40 -10.82
N VAL A 72 7.44 22.40 -9.94
CA VAL A 72 6.25 22.20 -9.09
C VAL A 72 6.40 22.77 -7.69
N LEU A 73 7.63 23.10 -7.25
CA LEU A 73 7.89 23.64 -5.91
C LEU A 73 6.99 24.83 -5.53
N PRO A 74 6.70 25.80 -6.44
CA PRO A 74 5.78 26.89 -6.11
C PRO A 74 4.35 26.40 -5.80
N GLN A 75 3.86 25.42 -6.55
CA GLN A 75 2.53 24.84 -6.35
C GLN A 75 2.49 24.04 -5.04
N ILE A 76 3.52 23.25 -4.75
CA ILE A 76 3.64 22.52 -3.47
C ILE A 76 3.58 23.50 -2.30
N ASN A 77 4.40 24.56 -2.32
CA ASN A 77 4.43 25.55 -1.25
C ASN A 77 3.08 26.26 -1.08
N GLN A 78 2.35 26.53 -2.16
CA GLN A 78 1.01 27.11 -2.08
C GLN A 78 0.03 26.19 -1.35
N TRP A 79 0.03 24.90 -1.69
CA TRP A 79 -0.84 23.91 -1.06
C TRP A 79 -0.46 23.64 0.39
N GLU A 80 0.83 23.52 0.69
CA GLU A 80 1.34 23.40 2.05
C GLU A 80 0.90 24.57 2.93
N ASN A 81 1.04 25.81 2.45
CA ASN A 81 0.60 26.99 3.18
C ASN A 81 -0.93 27.04 3.38
N PHE A 82 -1.70 26.58 2.40
CA PHE A 82 -3.16 26.53 2.50
C PHE A 82 -3.63 25.48 3.52
N LEU A 83 -3.10 24.26 3.42
CA LEU A 83 -3.53 23.12 4.23
C LEU A 83 -3.14 23.26 5.70
N ASN A 84 -2.04 23.96 5.99
CA ASN A 84 -1.50 24.13 7.34
C ASN A 84 -1.96 25.41 8.06
N GLN A 85 -2.99 26.11 7.57
CA GLN A 85 -3.51 27.29 8.28
C GLN A 85 -4.21 26.94 9.60
N SER A 86 -4.08 27.84 10.59
CA SER A 86 -4.53 27.60 11.97
C SER A 86 -5.98 27.97 12.26
N SER A 87 -6.66 28.71 11.37
CA SER A 87 -8.04 29.15 11.61
C SER A 87 -9.03 27.97 11.62
N SER A 88 -10.10 28.04 12.42
CA SER A 88 -11.10 26.97 12.52
C SER A 88 -11.76 26.64 11.17
N LYS A 89 -12.03 27.67 10.35
CA LYS A 89 -12.56 27.48 8.99
C LYS A 89 -11.60 26.68 8.13
N GLN A 90 -10.32 27.04 8.13
CA GLN A 90 -9.34 26.33 7.30
C GLN A 90 -9.09 24.91 7.80
N ARG A 91 -8.99 24.70 9.12
CA ARG A 91 -8.89 23.35 9.68
C ARG A 91 -10.02 22.43 9.23
N LEU A 92 -11.26 22.93 9.20
CA LEU A 92 -12.42 22.17 8.72
C LEU A 92 -12.30 21.84 7.22
N VAL A 93 -11.91 22.82 6.39
CA VAL A 93 -11.76 22.63 4.94
C VAL A 93 -10.58 21.70 4.62
N SER A 94 -9.41 21.89 5.22
CA SER A 94 -8.24 21.02 5.05
C SER A 94 -8.55 19.59 5.46
N ARG A 95 -9.28 19.39 6.57
CA ARG A 95 -9.75 18.07 7.00
C ARG A 95 -10.66 17.44 5.96
N TYR A 96 -11.65 18.17 5.47
CA TYR A 96 -12.57 17.69 4.43
C TYR A 96 -11.80 17.27 3.16
N LEU A 97 -10.88 18.11 2.69
CA LEU A 97 -10.06 17.80 1.51
C LEU A 97 -9.21 16.55 1.73
N TYR A 98 -8.57 16.43 2.90
CA TYR A 98 -7.80 15.24 3.24
C TYR A 98 -8.67 13.98 3.22
N GLU A 99 -9.81 13.98 3.93
CA GLU A 99 -10.71 12.83 4.02
C GLU A 99 -11.23 12.36 2.65
N HIS A 100 -11.29 13.25 1.66
CA HIS A 100 -11.77 12.90 0.30
C HIS A 100 -10.64 12.65 -0.71
N LEU A 101 -9.40 13.08 -0.43
CA LEU A 101 -8.29 13.02 -1.39
C LEU A 101 -7.08 12.20 -0.91
N PHE A 102 -7.04 11.70 0.33
CA PHE A 102 -5.88 10.99 0.87
C PHE A 102 -5.53 9.69 0.13
N HIS A 103 -6.51 9.07 -0.54
CA HIS A 103 -6.32 7.90 -1.41
C HIS A 103 -5.89 8.26 -2.84
N ALA A 104 -6.02 9.53 -3.24
CA ALA A 104 -5.70 9.97 -4.58
C ALA A 104 -4.20 10.26 -4.75
N HIS A 105 -3.76 10.20 -6.01
CA HIS A 105 -2.46 10.69 -6.43
C HIS A 105 -2.67 12.02 -7.16
N ILE A 106 -1.95 13.05 -6.72
CA ILE A 106 -2.05 14.42 -7.21
C ILE A 106 -0.97 14.63 -8.27
N HIS A 107 -1.38 15.11 -9.44
CA HIS A 107 -0.49 15.54 -10.52
C HIS A 107 -0.57 17.06 -10.63
N PHE A 108 0.58 17.73 -10.63
CA PHE A 108 0.64 19.19 -10.75
C PHE A 108 0.75 19.59 -12.21
N ALA A 109 0.09 20.69 -12.58
CA ALA A 109 0.19 21.22 -13.93
C ALA A 109 1.64 21.59 -14.25
N GLY A 110 2.16 21.11 -15.38
CA GLY A 110 3.55 21.31 -15.80
C GLY A 110 4.58 20.39 -15.12
N SER A 111 4.14 19.39 -14.34
CA SER A 111 5.03 18.33 -13.85
C SER A 111 5.29 17.27 -14.93
N PRO A 112 6.39 16.50 -14.82
CA PRO A 112 6.62 15.33 -15.67
C PRO A 112 5.45 14.34 -15.63
N VAL A 113 5.24 13.61 -16.73
CA VAL A 113 4.10 12.67 -16.89
C VAL A 113 4.03 11.59 -15.80
N ARG A 114 5.18 11.22 -15.21
CA ARG A 114 5.28 10.18 -14.18
C ARG A 114 5.60 10.73 -12.79
N GLU A 115 5.31 12.01 -12.54
CA GLU A 115 5.53 12.63 -11.24
C GLU A 115 4.20 12.85 -10.53
N PHE A 116 3.99 12.13 -9.44
CA PHE A 116 2.76 12.15 -8.65
C PHE A 116 3.07 12.31 -7.17
N TYR A 117 2.15 12.95 -6.47
CA TYR A 117 2.26 13.29 -5.06
C TYR A 117 1.09 12.71 -4.28
N ARG A 118 1.30 12.42 -3.01
CA ARG A 118 0.25 11.94 -2.11
C ARG A 118 0.03 12.98 -1.04
N LEU A 119 -1.24 13.21 -0.70
CA LEU A 119 -1.58 14.07 0.41
C LEU A 119 -1.48 13.27 1.71
N VAL A 120 -0.61 13.71 2.62
CA VAL A 120 -0.33 13.02 3.89
C VAL A 120 -0.63 13.93 5.07
N ARG A 121 -0.79 13.33 6.25
CA ARG A 121 -0.75 14.03 7.53
C ARG A 121 0.59 13.72 8.18
N SER A 122 1.28 14.74 8.66
CA SER A 122 2.60 14.60 9.27
C SER A 122 2.62 15.23 10.66
N THR A 123 3.44 14.69 11.56
CA THR A 123 3.77 15.36 12.84
C THR A 123 4.81 16.46 12.63
N THR A 124 5.62 16.37 11.57
CA THR A 124 6.63 17.36 11.18
C THR A 124 6.07 18.41 10.21
N PRO A 125 6.54 19.66 10.28
CA PRO A 125 6.10 20.73 9.38
C PRO A 125 6.71 20.61 7.97
N SER A 126 6.17 21.38 7.02
CA SER A 126 6.68 21.48 5.65
C SER A 126 8.18 21.81 5.62
N GLY A 127 8.92 21.15 4.73
CA GLY A 127 10.38 21.29 4.58
C GLY A 127 11.21 20.37 5.48
N GLN A 128 10.59 19.65 6.43
CA GLN A 128 11.24 18.59 7.21
C GLN A 128 10.92 17.20 6.62
N PRO A 129 11.73 16.17 6.95
CA PRO A 129 11.37 14.79 6.63
C PRO A 129 9.97 14.46 7.16
N ILE A 130 9.15 13.84 6.30
CA ILE A 130 7.77 13.48 6.63
C ILE A 130 7.76 12.40 7.70
N ASP A 131 7.07 12.67 8.81
CA ASP A 131 6.75 11.70 9.85
C ASP A 131 5.23 11.44 9.81
N GLU A 132 4.85 10.49 8.96
CA GLU A 132 3.45 10.28 8.57
C GLU A 132 2.60 9.70 9.71
N ILE A 133 1.42 10.28 9.91
CA ILE A 133 0.38 9.75 10.78
C ILE A 133 -0.49 8.79 9.93
N PRO A 134 -0.43 7.46 10.17
CA PRO A 134 -1.17 6.50 9.36
C PRO A 134 -2.69 6.69 9.48
N THR A 135 -3.39 6.61 8.35
CA THR A 135 -4.86 6.57 8.30
C THR A 135 -5.33 5.16 8.68
N VAL A 136 -6.31 5.06 9.58
CA VAL A 136 -6.91 3.79 10.06
C VAL A 136 -8.17 3.49 9.28
#